data_AF-A0A371XKJ5-F1
#
_entry.id   AF-A0A371XKJ5-F1
#
_cell.length_a   1.000
_cell.length_b   1.000
_cell.length_c   1.000
_cell.angle_alpha   90.00
_cell.angle_beta   90.00
_cell.angle_gamma   90.00
#
_symmetry.space_group_name_H-M   'P 1'
#
loop_
_entity.id
_entity.type
_entity.pdbx_description
1 polymer ?
#
loop_
_entity_poly.entity_id
_entity_poly.type
_entity_poly.pdbx_seq_one_letter_code
_entity_poly.pdbx_strand_id
1 'polypeptide(L)'
;MNETVSIPTRTPEAGGHAFVRATATAPDRAELHSLLRTALALEHATIPPYLTAMYSLKGGKNREVGGIIRSVVMQEMLHLALIGNIMNAVGATPRFDDPKLVPVYPGRLPGGVMPDLEVSLGACSIERVREVFMGIELPEAPSPRPARENSSPFLATNLSWTRTGTSRTSPQRLSTPLKSSLPWPTTTRAPSAGSTSTSQRC
;
A
#
# COMPACT_ATOMS: atom_id res chain seq x y z
N MET A 1 33.15 -49.16 15.80
CA MET A 1 33.02 -48.08 16.79
C MET A 1 31.97 -47.11 16.26
N ASN A 2 30.83 -47.00 16.93
CA ASN A 2 29.74 -46.10 16.54
C ASN A 2 29.46 -45.22 17.76
N GLU A 3 30.00 -44.00 17.78
CA GLU A 3 29.74 -43.06 18.87
C GLU A 3 28.38 -42.40 18.64
N THR A 4 27.42 -42.72 19.52
CA THR A 4 26.14 -42.03 19.62
C THR A 4 26.36 -40.66 20.24
N VAL A 5 26.14 -39.60 19.44
CA VAL A 5 26.03 -38.23 19.94
C VAL A 5 24.68 -38.06 20.63
N SER A 6 24.69 -37.86 21.94
CA SER A 6 23.49 -37.55 22.73
C SER A 6 23.05 -36.11 22.50
N ILE A 7 21.85 -35.93 21.94
CA ILE A 7 21.19 -34.62 21.84
C ILE A 7 20.58 -34.28 23.21
N PRO A 8 20.93 -33.16 23.86
CA PRO A 8 20.32 -32.79 25.14
C PRO A 8 18.86 -32.36 24.95
N THR A 9 17.97 -32.96 25.76
CA THR A 9 16.56 -32.59 25.86
C THR A 9 16.43 -31.21 26.47
N ARG A 10 15.86 -30.26 25.72
CA ARG A 10 15.58 -28.90 26.20
C ARG A 10 14.52 -28.96 27.31
N THR A 11 14.91 -28.69 28.54
CA THR A 11 13.97 -28.37 29.62
C THR A 11 13.32 -27.01 29.34
N PRO A 12 12.02 -26.84 29.67
CA PRO A 12 11.35 -25.55 29.54
C PRO A 12 11.84 -24.65 30.67
N GLU A 13 12.92 -23.91 30.42
CA GLU A 13 13.31 -22.76 31.24
C GLU A 13 12.13 -21.78 31.28
N ALA A 14 11.75 -21.35 32.50
CA ALA A 14 10.66 -20.44 32.81
C ALA A 14 10.95 -18.99 32.39
N GLY A 15 11.37 -18.79 31.14
CA GLY A 15 11.51 -17.49 30.49
C GLY A 15 10.23 -17.15 29.75
N GLY A 16 9.19 -16.79 30.50
CA GLY A 16 7.91 -16.35 29.95
C GLY A 16 8.05 -15.00 29.26
N HIS A 17 8.46 -14.99 27.98
CA HIS A 17 8.06 -13.90 27.10
C HIS A 17 6.54 -14.01 26.92
N ALA A 18 5.80 -13.40 27.85
CA ALA A 18 4.37 -13.24 27.71
C ALA A 18 4.15 -12.40 26.46
N PHE A 19 3.97 -13.07 25.33
CA PHE A 19 3.41 -12.47 24.13
C PHE A 19 2.07 -11.92 24.60
N VAL A 20 1.98 -10.59 24.76
CA VAL A 20 0.73 -9.93 25.10
C VAL A 20 -0.20 -10.24 23.95
N ARG A 21 -0.99 -11.29 24.14
CA ARG A 21 -1.99 -11.74 23.18
C ARG A 21 -2.91 -10.56 23.02
N ALA A 22 -2.97 -10.01 21.81
CA ALA A 22 -4.03 -9.08 21.46
C ALA A 22 -5.34 -9.71 21.96
N THR A 23 -6.06 -9.00 22.81
CA THR A 23 -7.28 -9.50 23.47
C THR A 23 -8.42 -9.71 22.47
N ALA A 24 -8.23 -9.30 21.22
CA ALA A 24 -9.07 -9.66 20.09
C ALA A 24 -8.86 -11.14 19.74
N THR A 25 -9.94 -11.90 19.84
CA THR A 25 -10.04 -13.22 19.20
C THR A 25 -9.66 -13.06 17.73
N ALA A 26 -8.77 -13.93 17.24
CA ALA A 26 -8.39 -13.90 15.83
C ALA A 26 -9.64 -14.11 14.96
N PRO A 27 -9.81 -13.32 13.88
CA PRO A 27 -10.97 -13.45 13.03
C PRO A 27 -11.00 -14.84 12.42
N ASP A 28 -12.21 -15.39 12.26
CA ASP A 28 -12.35 -16.61 11.48
C ASP A 28 -12.06 -16.34 9.99
N ARG A 29 -11.98 -17.40 9.18
CA ARG A 29 -11.65 -17.26 7.76
C ARG A 29 -12.67 -16.42 6.99
N ALA A 30 -13.95 -16.56 7.32
CA ALA A 30 -15.03 -15.83 6.63
C ALA A 30 -14.99 -14.35 7.01
N GLU A 31 -14.75 -14.05 8.28
CA GLU A 31 -14.53 -12.70 8.78
C GLU A 31 -13.31 -12.05 8.11
N LEU A 32 -12.17 -12.75 8.03
CA LEU A 32 -10.99 -12.26 7.32
C LEU A 32 -11.28 -11.92 5.86
N HIS A 33 -12.02 -12.78 5.15
CA HIS A 33 -12.41 -12.51 3.76
C HIS A 33 -13.32 -11.29 3.64
N SER A 34 -14.24 -11.10 4.59
CA SER A 34 -15.11 -9.92 4.66
C SER A 34 -14.31 -8.63 4.91
N LEU A 35 -13.35 -8.68 5.84
CA LEU A 35 -12.45 -7.57 6.14
C LEU A 35 -11.60 -7.19 4.92
N LEU A 36 -11.02 -8.16 4.22
CA LEU A 36 -10.24 -7.90 3.01
C LEU A 36 -11.09 -7.32 1.88
N ARG A 37 -12.34 -7.78 1.71
CA ARG A 37 -13.27 -7.18 0.75
C ARG A 37 -13.60 -5.73 1.10
N THR A 38 -13.74 -5.44 2.39
CA THR A 38 -14.00 -4.07 2.89
C THR A 38 -12.79 -3.16 2.66
N ALA A 39 -11.58 -3.65 2.95
CA ALA A 39 -10.34 -2.93 2.68
C ALA A 39 -10.18 -2.67 1.17
N LEU A 40 -10.45 -3.67 0.31
CA LEU A 40 -10.41 -3.49 -1.15
C LEU A 40 -11.38 -2.40 -1.62
N ALA A 41 -12.60 -2.38 -1.07
CA ALA A 41 -13.60 -1.35 -1.36
C ALA A 41 -13.13 0.04 -0.94
N LEU A 42 -12.50 0.13 0.24
CA LEU A 42 -12.02 1.38 0.81
C LEU A 42 -10.94 2.02 -0.07
N GLU A 43 -9.87 1.29 -0.38
CA GLU A 43 -8.79 1.78 -1.26
C GLU A 43 -9.31 2.08 -2.68
N HIS A 44 -10.29 1.32 -3.18
CA HIS A 44 -10.90 1.62 -4.47
C HIS A 44 -11.70 2.92 -4.44
N ALA A 45 -12.34 3.24 -3.31
CA ALA A 45 -13.14 4.45 -3.15
C ALA A 45 -12.32 5.75 -3.02
N THR A 46 -11.02 5.68 -2.74
CA THR A 46 -10.14 6.86 -2.64
C THR A 46 -9.53 7.26 -3.99
N ILE A 47 -9.35 6.31 -4.93
CA ILE A 47 -8.72 6.55 -6.23
C ILE A 47 -9.48 7.59 -7.10
N PRO A 48 -10.82 7.49 -7.33
CA PRO A 48 -11.54 8.42 -8.19
C PRO A 48 -11.53 9.90 -7.71
N PRO A 49 -11.70 10.21 -6.41
CA PRO A 49 -11.56 11.58 -5.90
C PRO A 49 -10.20 12.21 -6.22
N TYR A 50 -9.11 11.47 -6.00
CA TYR A 50 -7.76 11.97 -6.29
C TYR A 50 -7.52 12.17 -7.79
N LEU A 51 -7.91 11.19 -8.63
CA LEU A 51 -7.78 11.32 -10.08
C LEU A 51 -8.62 12.47 -10.63
N THR A 52 -9.84 12.65 -10.15
CA THR A 52 -10.73 13.74 -10.61
C THR A 52 -10.12 15.10 -10.30
N ALA A 53 -9.59 15.30 -9.09
CA ALA A 53 -8.91 16.53 -8.74
C ALA A 53 -7.63 16.73 -9.57
N MET A 54 -6.80 15.69 -9.73
CA MET A 54 -5.57 15.76 -10.52
C MET A 54 -5.84 16.18 -11.97
N TYR A 55 -6.84 15.56 -12.61
CA TYR A 55 -7.19 15.85 -14.02
C TYR A 55 -7.86 17.20 -14.23
N SER A 56 -8.37 17.83 -13.17
CA SER A 56 -8.88 19.20 -13.25
C SER A 56 -7.78 20.28 -13.31
N LEU A 57 -6.52 19.92 -12.99
CA LEU A 57 -5.40 20.85 -13.03
C LEU A 57 -5.08 21.25 -14.47
N LYS A 58 -4.96 22.56 -14.73
CA LYS A 58 -4.61 23.09 -16.05
C LYS A 58 -3.17 22.73 -16.41
N GLY A 59 -2.95 22.25 -17.63
CA GLY A 59 -1.64 21.88 -18.15
C GLY A 59 -0.61 23.00 -17.96
N GLY A 60 0.60 22.62 -17.50
CA GLY A 60 1.70 23.54 -17.24
C GLY A 60 1.61 24.35 -15.95
N LYS A 61 0.48 24.31 -15.23
CA LYS A 61 0.31 24.95 -13.91
C LYS A 61 0.29 23.91 -12.80
N ASN A 62 0.64 24.32 -11.57
CA ASN A 62 0.54 23.49 -10.37
C ASN A 62 1.18 22.09 -10.52
N ARG A 63 2.33 22.02 -11.23
CA ARG A 63 3.02 20.76 -11.54
C ARG A 63 3.39 19.98 -10.29
N GLU A 64 3.80 20.69 -9.24
CA GLU A 64 4.13 20.10 -7.95
C GLU A 64 2.91 19.46 -7.29
N VAL A 65 1.78 20.18 -7.20
CA VAL A 65 0.51 19.66 -6.67
C VAL A 65 0.06 18.43 -7.47
N GLY A 66 0.11 18.49 -8.79
CA GLY A 66 -0.20 17.34 -9.65
C GLY A 66 0.74 16.14 -9.40
N GLY A 67 2.02 16.39 -9.14
CA GLY A 67 2.99 15.36 -8.77
C GLY A 67 2.67 14.70 -7.43
N ILE A 68 2.29 15.49 -6.42
CA ILE A 68 1.91 15.00 -5.08
C ILE A 68 0.63 14.17 -5.15
N ILE A 69 -0.43 14.68 -5.82
CA ILE A 69 -1.68 13.92 -5.96
C ILE A 69 -1.42 12.63 -6.74
N ARG A 70 -0.59 12.68 -7.79
CA ARG A 70 -0.18 11.47 -8.53
C ARG A 70 0.54 10.47 -7.63
N SER A 71 1.42 10.90 -6.72
CA SER A 71 2.07 9.97 -5.81
C SER A 71 1.07 9.28 -4.87
N VAL A 72 0.06 10.01 -4.37
CA VAL A 72 -1.00 9.42 -3.55
C VAL A 72 -1.78 8.38 -4.35
N VAL A 73 -2.25 8.71 -5.56
CA VAL A 73 -2.96 7.75 -6.43
C VAL A 73 -2.17 6.46 -6.66
N MET A 74 -0.86 6.58 -6.89
CA MET A 74 0.02 5.42 -7.07
C MET A 74 0.12 4.58 -5.79
N GLN A 75 0.07 5.20 -4.61
CA GLN A 75 0.04 4.50 -3.32
C GLN A 75 -1.29 3.79 -3.10
N GLU A 76 -2.43 4.43 -3.37
CA GLU A 76 -3.75 3.80 -3.28
C GLU A 76 -3.86 2.57 -4.21
N MET A 77 -3.37 2.69 -5.45
CA MET A 77 -3.31 1.56 -6.38
C MET A 77 -2.36 0.44 -5.90
N LEU A 78 -1.26 0.79 -5.23
CA LEU A 78 -0.36 -0.18 -4.61
C LEU A 78 -1.05 -0.89 -3.44
N HIS A 79 -1.76 -0.18 -2.58
CA HIS A 79 -2.53 -0.78 -1.49
C HIS A 79 -3.57 -1.77 -2.01
N LEU A 80 -4.31 -1.37 -3.05
CA LEU A 80 -5.28 -2.23 -3.72
C LEU A 80 -4.64 -3.52 -4.27
N ALA A 81 -3.46 -3.41 -4.88
CA ALA A 81 -2.69 -4.56 -5.36
C ALA A 81 -2.19 -5.46 -4.22
N LEU A 82 -1.72 -4.88 -3.11
CA LEU A 82 -1.30 -5.63 -1.92
C LEU A 82 -2.46 -6.38 -1.29
N ILE A 83 -3.64 -5.75 -1.16
CA ILE A 83 -4.86 -6.41 -0.68
C ILE A 83 -5.22 -7.57 -1.61
N GLY A 84 -5.17 -7.37 -2.93
CA GLY A 84 -5.40 -8.44 -3.91
C GLY A 84 -4.43 -9.62 -3.74
N ASN A 85 -3.15 -9.35 -3.51
CA ASN A 85 -2.15 -10.39 -3.23
C ASN A 85 -2.47 -11.17 -1.95
N ILE A 86 -2.85 -10.47 -0.88
CA ILE A 86 -3.25 -11.09 0.39
C ILE A 86 -4.50 -11.96 0.19
N MET A 87 -5.51 -11.44 -0.51
CA MET A 87 -6.74 -12.19 -0.83
C MET A 87 -6.40 -13.49 -1.56
N ASN A 88 -5.59 -13.44 -2.61
CA ASN A 88 -5.16 -14.64 -3.34
C ASN A 88 -4.42 -15.63 -2.42
N ALA A 89 -3.53 -15.16 -1.54
CA ALA A 89 -2.78 -16.00 -0.63
C ALA A 89 -3.66 -16.73 0.40
N VAL A 90 -4.77 -16.13 0.83
CA VAL A 90 -5.73 -16.74 1.78
C VAL A 90 -6.89 -17.47 1.09
N GLY A 91 -6.80 -17.66 -0.24
CA GLY A 91 -7.79 -18.36 -1.04
C GLY A 91 -9.09 -17.59 -1.26
N ALA A 92 -9.05 -16.25 -1.25
CA ALA A 92 -10.12 -15.37 -1.70
C ALA A 92 -9.78 -14.79 -3.09
N THR A 93 -10.79 -14.29 -3.80
CA THR A 93 -10.60 -13.67 -5.13
C THR A 93 -10.94 -12.19 -5.07
N PRO A 94 -10.02 -11.27 -5.42
CA PRO A 94 -10.34 -9.85 -5.55
C PRO A 94 -11.27 -9.64 -6.75
N ARG A 95 -12.41 -8.98 -6.53
CA ARG A 95 -13.39 -8.63 -7.56
C ARG A 95 -13.65 -7.13 -7.51
N PHE A 96 -13.51 -6.45 -8.63
CA PHE A 96 -13.66 -4.98 -8.76
C PHE A 96 -14.97 -4.58 -9.46
N ASP A 97 -15.59 -5.52 -10.14
CA ASP A 97 -16.80 -5.37 -10.95
C ASP A 97 -18.09 -5.69 -10.17
N ASP A 98 -17.97 -6.04 -8.89
CA ASP A 98 -19.12 -6.22 -8.00
C ASP A 98 -19.83 -4.87 -7.83
N PRO A 99 -21.10 -4.73 -8.23
CA PRO A 99 -21.83 -3.46 -8.13
C PRO A 99 -21.88 -2.89 -6.70
N LYS A 100 -21.70 -3.74 -5.67
CA LYS A 100 -21.64 -3.32 -4.27
C LYS A 100 -20.29 -2.71 -3.87
N LEU A 101 -19.24 -2.97 -4.64
CA LEU A 101 -17.87 -2.46 -4.43
C LEU A 101 -17.54 -1.28 -5.33
N VAL A 102 -18.41 -0.98 -6.31
CA VAL A 102 -18.28 0.23 -7.14
C VAL A 102 -18.59 1.45 -6.26
N PRO A 103 -17.64 2.38 -6.08
CA PRO A 103 -17.86 3.57 -5.27
C PRO A 103 -18.94 4.48 -5.87
N VAL A 104 -19.76 5.06 -5.00
CA VAL A 104 -20.79 6.05 -5.38
C VAL A 104 -20.44 7.39 -4.76
N TYR A 105 -20.52 8.46 -5.54
CA TYR A 105 -20.22 9.82 -5.10
C TYR A 105 -21.38 10.77 -5.42
N PRO A 106 -21.69 11.75 -4.54
CA PRO A 106 -21.15 11.87 -3.18
C PRO A 106 -21.59 10.69 -2.29
N GLY A 107 -20.72 10.27 -1.36
CA GLY A 107 -20.96 9.10 -0.52
C GLY A 107 -19.93 8.93 0.59
N ARG A 108 -20.23 8.03 1.55
CA ARG A 108 -19.34 7.71 2.68
C ARG A 108 -18.34 6.63 2.31
N LEU A 109 -17.22 6.59 3.03
CA LEU A 109 -16.22 5.55 2.87
C LEU A 109 -16.74 4.16 3.32
N PRO A 110 -16.39 3.08 2.61
CA PRO A 110 -16.73 1.72 3.02
C PRO A 110 -16.19 1.35 4.40
N GLY A 111 -16.82 0.37 5.05
CA GLY A 111 -16.37 -0.16 6.35
C GLY A 111 -16.65 0.74 7.55
N GLY A 112 -17.38 1.85 7.37
CA GLY A 112 -17.69 2.78 8.46
C GLY A 112 -16.48 3.60 8.92
N VAL A 113 -15.41 3.61 8.14
CA VAL A 113 -14.24 4.46 8.38
C VAL A 113 -14.66 5.91 8.21
N MET A 114 -14.32 6.76 9.20
CA MET A 114 -14.65 8.19 9.20
C MET A 114 -16.13 8.46 8.85
N PRO A 115 -17.09 8.05 9.71
CA PRO A 115 -18.50 8.06 9.37
C PRO A 115 -19.03 9.46 9.02
N ASP A 116 -18.41 10.51 9.55
CA ASP A 116 -18.81 11.90 9.33
C ASP A 116 -18.23 12.50 8.03
N LEU A 117 -17.36 11.77 7.32
CA LEU A 117 -16.76 12.22 6.08
C LEU A 117 -17.61 11.82 4.87
N GLU A 118 -18.11 12.82 4.14
CA GLU A 118 -18.73 12.62 2.82
C GLU A 118 -17.72 12.94 1.72
N VAL A 119 -17.40 11.93 0.90
CA VAL A 119 -16.47 12.05 -0.21
C VAL A 119 -17.23 12.43 -1.47
N SER A 120 -16.83 13.53 -2.11
CA SER A 120 -17.41 14.00 -3.37
C SER A 120 -16.33 14.21 -4.44
N LEU A 121 -16.73 14.08 -5.71
CA LEU A 121 -15.87 14.35 -6.85
C LEU A 121 -15.85 15.85 -7.17
N GLY A 122 -14.72 16.36 -7.65
CA GLY A 122 -14.63 17.72 -8.19
C GLY A 122 -13.21 18.19 -8.42
N ALA A 123 -13.11 19.45 -8.85
CA ALA A 123 -11.84 20.07 -9.19
C ALA A 123 -10.93 20.24 -7.96
N CYS A 124 -9.61 20.29 -8.20
CA CYS A 124 -8.62 20.57 -7.18
C CYS A 124 -8.78 22.02 -6.69
N SER A 125 -9.21 22.16 -5.44
CA SER A 125 -9.26 23.44 -4.72
C SER A 125 -8.68 23.24 -3.31
N ILE A 126 -8.39 24.34 -2.62
CA ILE A 126 -7.87 24.27 -1.25
C ILE A 126 -8.92 23.68 -0.30
N GLU A 127 -10.19 24.03 -0.52
CA GLU A 127 -11.34 23.52 0.21
C GLU A 127 -11.44 22.00 0.02
N ARG A 128 -11.32 21.50 -1.22
CA ARG A 128 -11.30 20.06 -1.50
C ARG A 128 -10.19 19.33 -0.74
N VAL A 129 -8.99 19.88 -0.76
CA VAL A 129 -7.84 19.28 -0.06
C VAL A 129 -8.12 19.21 1.44
N ARG A 130 -8.65 20.27 2.04
CA ARG A 130 -8.92 20.35 3.49
C ARG A 130 -10.08 19.47 3.94
N GLU A 131 -11.17 19.46 3.19
CA GLU A 131 -12.42 18.81 3.59
C GLU A 131 -12.45 17.32 3.22
N VAL A 132 -11.85 16.96 2.08
CA VAL A 132 -11.90 15.58 1.57
C VAL A 132 -10.57 14.87 1.80
N PHE A 133 -9.46 15.37 1.23
CA PHE A 133 -8.20 14.62 1.22
C PHE A 133 -7.57 14.49 2.60
N MET A 134 -7.52 15.59 3.36
CA MET A 134 -7.04 15.55 4.74
C MET A 134 -7.96 14.74 5.66
N GLY A 135 -9.24 14.62 5.32
CA GLY A 135 -10.19 13.76 6.03
C GLY A 135 -9.95 12.28 5.77
N ILE A 136 -9.66 11.91 4.50
CA ILE A 136 -9.33 10.53 4.11
C ILE A 136 -8.04 10.07 4.81
N GLU A 137 -7.00 10.90 4.81
CA GLU A 137 -5.66 10.58 5.33
C GLU A 137 -5.47 10.91 6.81
N LEU A 138 -6.55 11.20 7.54
CA LEU A 138 -6.45 11.58 8.94
C LEU A 138 -5.84 10.42 9.74
N PRO A 139 -4.71 10.63 10.45
CA PRO A 139 -4.07 9.55 11.17
C PRO A 139 -4.96 9.06 12.31
N GLU A 140 -4.96 7.76 12.53
CA GLU A 140 -5.50 7.20 13.77
C GLU A 140 -4.72 7.79 14.96
N ALA A 141 -5.43 8.06 16.06
CA ALA A 141 -4.78 8.50 17.28
C ALA A 141 -3.67 7.50 17.65
N PRO A 142 -2.46 7.98 18.03
CA PRO A 142 -1.36 7.08 18.32
C PRO A 142 -1.77 6.11 19.41
N SER A 143 -1.84 4.82 19.07
CA SER A 143 -2.05 3.79 20.08
C SER A 143 -0.87 3.82 21.06
N PRO A 144 -1.11 3.64 22.37
CA PRO A 144 -0.01 3.56 23.32
C PRO A 144 0.88 2.38 22.92
N ARG A 145 2.04 2.67 22.32
CA ARG A 145 3.05 1.63 22.13
C ARG A 145 3.44 1.16 23.52
N PRO A 146 3.42 -0.16 23.81
CA PRO A 146 4.00 -0.64 25.05
C PRO A 146 5.44 -0.15 25.09
N ALA A 147 5.81 0.48 26.20
CA ALA A 147 7.16 0.98 26.39
C ALA A 147 8.13 -0.16 26.07
N ARG A 148 9.15 0.11 25.25
CA ARG A 148 10.27 -0.82 25.14
C ARG A 148 10.83 -0.96 26.55
N GLU A 149 10.63 -2.10 27.18
CA GLU A 149 11.31 -2.41 28.43
C GLU A 149 12.79 -2.54 28.07
N ASN A 150 13.65 -1.74 28.71
CA ASN A 150 15.08 -1.65 28.41
C ASN A 150 15.86 -2.89 28.90
N SER A 151 15.20 -4.03 29.06
CA SER A 151 15.70 -5.23 29.71
C SER A 151 15.90 -6.35 28.67
N SER A 152 16.77 -6.11 27.70
CA SER A 152 17.47 -7.23 27.04
C SER A 152 18.78 -7.47 27.81
N PRO A 153 18.96 -8.63 28.47
CA PRO A 153 20.26 -9.02 29.01
C PRO A 153 21.23 -9.49 27.92
N PHE A 154 20.78 -9.52 26.65
CA PHE A 154 21.60 -9.89 25.50
C PHE A 154 22.10 -8.62 24.81
N LEU A 155 23.43 -8.48 24.71
CA LEU A 155 24.22 -7.34 24.19
C LEU A 155 24.67 -6.28 25.21
N ALA A 156 24.94 -6.67 26.46
CA ALA A 156 25.92 -5.95 27.27
C ALA A 156 27.34 -6.49 26.97
N THR A 157 27.90 -6.13 25.81
CA THR A 157 29.36 -6.21 25.64
C THR A 157 29.82 -5.03 24.79
N ASN A 158 30.23 -3.99 25.51
CA ASN A 158 31.14 -2.90 25.15
C ASN A 158 31.39 -2.65 23.66
N LEU A 159 30.63 -1.72 23.07
CA LEU A 159 31.12 -0.87 22.00
C LEU A 159 30.67 0.57 22.27
N SER A 160 31.51 1.33 22.95
CA SER A 160 31.41 2.78 23.04
C SER A 160 31.74 3.39 21.67
N TRP A 161 30.75 3.59 20.82
CA TRP A 161 30.92 4.41 19.62
C TRP A 161 30.83 5.88 20.00
N THR A 162 31.96 6.48 20.37
CA THR A 162 32.10 7.94 20.30
C THR A 162 32.05 8.36 18.83
N ARG A 163 31.12 9.26 18.51
CA ARG A 163 30.98 9.87 17.20
C ARG A 163 32.12 10.88 17.01
N THR A 164 33.24 10.45 16.47
CA THR A 164 34.25 11.34 15.89
C THR A 164 34.14 11.28 14.37
N GLY A 165 33.76 12.41 13.77
CA GLY A 165 33.76 12.57 12.32
C GLY A 165 35.18 12.52 11.78
N THR A 166 35.38 11.79 10.69
CA THR A 166 36.57 11.91 9.85
C THR A 166 36.22 11.60 8.40
N SER A 167 36.32 12.64 7.58
CA SER A 167 36.85 12.68 6.22
C SER A 167 36.47 11.57 5.23
N ARG A 168 35.52 11.92 4.35
CA ARG A 168 35.50 11.69 2.88
C ARG A 168 36.51 10.65 2.34
N THR A 169 35.99 9.47 1.98
CA THR A 169 36.60 8.61 0.96
C THR A 169 35.58 8.37 -0.17
N SER A 170 36.04 8.59 -1.41
CA SER A 170 35.25 8.42 -2.64
C SER A 170 34.83 6.96 -2.84
N PRO A 171 33.60 6.68 -3.33
CA PRO A 171 33.26 5.34 -3.77
C PRO A 171 33.91 5.05 -5.12
N GLN A 172 34.70 3.96 -5.17
CA GLN A 172 35.19 3.37 -6.40
C GLN A 172 34.02 2.89 -7.27
N ARG A 173 34.06 3.30 -8.53
CA ARG A 173 33.06 3.05 -9.57
C ARG A 173 33.13 1.58 -10.01
N LEU A 174 32.24 0.73 -9.49
CA LEU A 174 32.00 -0.59 -10.06
C LEU A 174 31.10 -0.44 -11.30
N SER A 175 31.73 -0.27 -12.46
CA SER A 175 31.07 -0.34 -13.75
C SER A 175 30.87 -1.80 -14.16
N THR A 176 29.64 -2.29 -14.06
CA THR A 176 29.19 -3.42 -14.89
C THR A 176 27.97 -2.96 -15.71
N PRO A 177 28.00 -3.08 -17.04
CA PRO A 177 26.86 -2.69 -17.86
C PRO A 177 25.77 -3.77 -17.80
N LEU A 178 24.61 -3.43 -17.24
CA LEU A 178 23.41 -4.25 -17.42
C LEU A 178 22.94 -4.07 -18.86
N LYS A 179 23.12 -5.11 -19.69
CA LYS A 179 22.70 -5.13 -21.09
C LYS A 179 21.18 -4.89 -21.18
N SER A 180 20.81 -3.76 -21.74
CA SER A 180 19.48 -3.40 -22.18
C SER A 180 19.16 -4.11 -23.49
N SER A 181 18.38 -5.19 -23.46
CA SER A 181 17.64 -5.69 -24.63
C SER A 181 16.84 -6.95 -24.29
N LEU A 182 15.63 -6.77 -23.80
CA LEU A 182 14.56 -7.75 -23.97
C LEU A 182 13.47 -7.06 -24.81
N PRO A 183 13.21 -7.48 -26.05
CA PRO A 183 12.15 -6.90 -26.87
C PRO A 183 10.79 -7.35 -26.35
N TRP A 184 9.88 -6.38 -26.22
CA TRP A 184 8.44 -6.64 -26.05
C TRP A 184 7.90 -7.29 -27.34
N PRO A 185 6.93 -8.21 -27.28
CA PRO A 185 6.30 -8.74 -28.48
C PRO A 185 5.53 -7.63 -29.21
N THR A 186 5.97 -7.27 -30.41
CA THR A 186 5.22 -6.43 -31.33
C THR A 186 4.05 -7.23 -31.88
N THR A 187 2.82 -6.85 -31.52
CA THR A 187 1.62 -7.30 -32.22
C THR A 187 1.67 -6.79 -33.66
N THR A 188 1.95 -7.70 -34.60
CA THR A 188 1.79 -7.43 -36.04
C THR A 188 0.32 -7.14 -36.32
N ARG A 189 0.02 -5.89 -36.72
CA ARG A 189 -1.30 -5.50 -37.21
C ARG A 189 -1.49 -6.10 -38.61
N ALA A 190 -2.49 -6.99 -38.74
CA ALA A 190 -2.93 -7.50 -40.04
C ALA A 190 -3.43 -6.33 -40.93
N PRO A 191 -3.28 -6.43 -42.27
CA PRO A 191 -3.70 -5.37 -43.17
C PRO A 191 -5.23 -5.19 -43.17
N SER A 192 -5.64 -3.93 -43.05
CA SER A 192 -7.01 -3.45 -43.12
C SER A 192 -7.58 -3.64 -44.53
N ALA A 193 -8.62 -4.48 -44.68
CA ALA A 193 -9.50 -4.44 -45.83
C ALA A 193 -10.33 -3.15 -45.77
N GLY A 194 -10.19 -2.30 -46.77
CA GLY A 194 -10.97 -1.09 -46.91
C GLY A 194 -12.40 -1.40 -47.37
N SER A 195 -13.36 -0.74 -46.75
CA SER A 195 -14.64 -0.42 -47.38
C SER A 195 -15.02 1.01 -46.99
N THR A 196 -14.91 1.90 -47.96
CA THR A 196 -15.40 3.27 -47.94
C THR A 196 -16.92 3.26 -47.77
N SER A 197 -17.44 3.91 -46.73
CA SER A 197 -18.84 4.34 -46.67
C SER A 197 -18.91 5.69 -45.95
N THR A 198 -19.03 6.72 -46.78
CA THR A 198 -19.44 8.08 -46.45
C THR A 198 -20.73 8.08 -45.62
N SER A 199 -20.72 8.72 -44.45
CA SER A 199 -21.89 9.48 -43.99
C SER A 199 -21.50 10.54 -42.99
N GLN A 200 -21.74 11.78 -43.37
CA GLN A 200 -21.91 12.94 -42.50
C GLN A 200 -22.97 12.65 -41.43
N ARG A 201 -22.76 13.15 -40.20
CA ARG A 201 -23.61 14.18 -39.57
C ARG A 201 -23.25 14.44 -38.09
N CYS A 202 -23.38 15.72 -37.75
CA CYS A 202 -23.49 16.41 -36.46
C CYS A 202 -22.28 16.36 -35.52
#